data_AF-A0AAU6HBF2-F1
#
_entry.id   AF-A0AAU6HBF2-F1
#
_cell.length_a   1.000
_cell.length_b   1.000
_cell.length_c   1.000
_cell.angle_alpha   90.00
_cell.angle_beta   90.00
_cell.angle_gamma   90.00
#
_symmetry.space_group_name_H-M   'P 1'
#
loop_
_entity.id
_entity.type
_entity.pdbx_description
1 polymer ?
#
loop_
_entity_poly.entity_id
_entity_poly.type
_entity_poly.pdbx_seq_one_letter_code
_entity_poly.pdbx_strand_id
1 'polypeptide(L)' 'MQAQEVTAGLRAGVEGGPLLRIRTAASRLGLTVTAVSSSTTHTLYLIGNRQIVLPAPVPDTLVQQVIEDMGSAA' A
#
# COMPACT_ATOMS: atom_id res chain seq x y z
N MET A 1 19.90 6.98 -20.29
CA MET A 1 18.48 6.62 -20.55
C MET A 1 18.17 5.33 -19.81
N GLN A 2 17.90 5.37 -18.51
CA GLN A 2 17.42 4.21 -17.75
C GLN A 2 16.35 4.69 -16.77
N ALA A 3 15.19 5.00 -17.35
CA ALA A 3 13.93 5.07 -16.64
C ALA A 3 13.11 3.93 -17.24
N GLN A 4 12.96 2.80 -16.54
CA GLN A 4 11.97 1.73 -16.77
C GLN A 4 12.32 0.42 -16.03
N GLU A 5 12.46 0.41 -14.70
CA GLU A 5 12.56 -0.87 -13.94
C GLU A 5 11.72 -0.90 -12.65
N VAL A 6 10.73 -0.02 -12.48
CA VAL A 6 9.86 -0.02 -11.27
C VAL A 6 8.38 -0.19 -11.63
N THR A 7 8.08 -0.91 -12.72
CA THR A 7 6.69 -1.11 -13.17
C THR A 7 6.39 -2.57 -13.54
N ALA A 8 7.23 -3.52 -13.09
CA ALA A 8 7.01 -4.94 -13.34
C ALA A 8 6.27 -5.66 -12.19
N GLY A 9 6.31 -5.15 -10.95
CA GLY A 9 5.65 -5.79 -9.80
C GLY A 9 4.15 -5.48 -9.64
N LEU A 10 3.60 -4.54 -10.40
CA LEU A 10 2.24 -4.02 -10.18
C LEU A 10 1.14 -4.80 -10.95
N ARG A 11 1.51 -5.79 -11.77
CA ARG A 11 0.55 -6.58 -12.57
C ARG A 11 0.26 -7.99 -12.04
N ALA A 12 0.89 -8.43 -10.95
CA ALA A 12 0.84 -9.83 -10.51
C ALA A 12 0.01 -10.07 -9.23
N GLY A 13 -1.04 -9.27 -8.97
CA GLY A 13 -1.84 -9.44 -7.74
C GLY A 13 -3.22 -8.81 -7.80
N VAL A 14 -4.10 -9.42 -8.60
CA VAL A 14 -5.57 -9.50 -8.43
C VAL A 14 -6.34 -8.18 -8.29
N GLU A 15 -7.14 -7.90 -9.32
CA GLU A 15 -8.26 -6.96 -9.33
C GLU A 15 -9.03 -6.98 -7.99
N GLY A 16 -9.01 -5.87 -7.24
CA GLY A 16 -9.86 -5.70 -6.05
C GLY A 16 -9.28 -6.04 -4.67
N GLY A 17 -7.97 -6.27 -4.53
CA GLY A 17 -7.38 -6.65 -3.24
C GLY A 17 -7.26 -5.55 -2.16
N PRO A 18 -6.93 -5.94 -0.90
CA PRO A 18 -6.61 -5.06 0.24
C PRO A 18 -5.84 -3.77 -0.10
N LEU A 19 -4.83 -3.88 -0.95
CA LEU A 19 -3.95 -2.77 -1.33
C LEU A 19 -4.63 -1.74 -2.22
N LEU A 20 -5.57 -2.16 -3.07
CA LEU A 20 -6.34 -1.23 -3.90
C LEU A 20 -7.19 -0.32 -3.03
N ARG A 21 -7.78 -0.85 -1.95
CA ARG A 21 -8.57 -0.07 -0.98
C ARG A 21 -7.71 0.96 -0.26
N ILE A 22 -6.52 0.56 0.23
CA ILE A 22 -5.55 1.47 0.85
C ILE A 22 -5.13 2.57 -0.14
N ARG A 23 -4.77 2.19 -1.37
CA ARG A 23 -4.37 3.17 -2.40
C ARG A 23 -5.49 4.14 -2.75
N THR A 24 -6.73 3.65 -2.85
CA THR A 24 -7.89 4.50 -3.14
C THR A 24 -8.14 5.49 -2.02
N ALA A 25 -8.08 5.05 -0.76
CA ALA A 25 -8.22 5.93 0.40
C ALA A 25 -7.10 6.97 0.47
N ALA A 26 -5.84 6.53 0.32
CA ALA A 26 -4.68 7.42 0.28
C ALA A 26 -4.80 8.47 -0.85
N SER A 27 -5.22 8.05 -2.05
CA SER A 27 -5.43 8.96 -3.18
C SER A 27 -6.52 10.01 -2.90
N ARG A 28 -7.58 9.66 -2.15
CA ARG A 28 -8.61 10.63 -1.72
C ARG A 28 -8.06 11.69 -0.76
N LEU A 29 -7.01 11.34 -0.03
CA LEU A 29 -6.30 12.23 0.91
C LEU A 29 -5.09 12.93 0.25
N GLY A 30 -4.85 12.74 -1.06
CA GLY A 30 -3.67 13.29 -1.75
C GLY A 30 -2.35 12.60 -1.38
N LEU A 31 -2.41 11.42 -0.76
CA LEU A 31 -1.24 10.63 -0.34
C LEU A 31 -0.85 9.58 -1.38
N THR A 32 0.44 9.32 -1.50
CA THR A 32 0.99 8.31 -2.42
C THR A 32 1.34 7.03 -1.67
N VAL A 33 0.96 5.87 -2.20
CA VAL A 33 1.27 4.54 -1.62
C VAL A 33 2.34 3.83 -2.45
N THR A 34 3.51 3.60 -1.85
CA THR A 34 4.67 2.95 -2.48
C THR A 34 5.05 1.69 -1.71
N ALA A 35 5.25 0.56 -2.38
CA ALA A 35 5.84 -0.61 -1.73
C ALA A 35 7.36 -0.42 -1.68
N VAL A 36 7.94 -0.49 -0.47
CA VAL A 36 9.37 -0.24 -0.24
C VAL A 36 10.16 -1.54 -0.16
N SER A 37 9.60 -2.55 0.51
CA SER A 37 10.23 -3.85 0.68
C SER A 37 9.17 -4.92 0.89
N SER A 38 9.35 -6.09 0.31
CA SER A 38 8.47 -7.24 0.54
C SER A 38 9.29 -8.43 1.00
N SER A 39 8.68 -9.20 1.89
CA SER A 39 9.15 -10.47 2.41
C SER A 39 8.01 -11.47 2.33
N THR A 40 8.30 -12.75 2.48
CA THR A 40 7.28 -13.81 2.41
C THR A 40 6.14 -13.62 3.42
N THR A 41 6.43 -12.98 4.56
CA THR A 41 5.47 -12.80 5.65
C THR A 41 4.95 -11.38 5.80
N HIS A 42 5.64 -10.37 5.24
CA HIS A 42 5.31 -8.96 5.44
C HIS A 42 5.71 -8.11 4.23
N THR A 43 5.01 -7.01 4.00
CA THR A 43 5.37 -5.98 3.04
C THR A 43 5.35 -4.62 3.71
N LEU A 44 6.42 -3.87 3.49
CA LEU A 44 6.61 -2.50 3.91
C LEU A 44 6.05 -1.55 2.86
N TYR A 45 5.10 -0.73 3.25
CA TYR A 45 4.51 0.33 2.44
C TYR A 45 4.89 1.68 2.99
N LEU A 46 5.14 2.63 2.10
CA LEU A 46 5.25 4.05 2.40
C LEU A 46 3.99 4.73 1.89
N ILE A 47 3.21 5.28 2.81
CA ILE A 47 1.99 6.05 2.54
C ILE A 47 2.29 7.51 2.89
N GLY A 48 2.43 8.36 1.87
CA GLY A 48 2.95 9.71 2.05
C GLY A 48 4.34 9.66 2.68
N ASN A 49 4.49 10.19 3.89
CA ASN A 49 5.73 10.15 4.65
C ASN A 49 5.73 9.08 5.77
N ARG A 50 4.69 8.24 5.83
CA ARG A 50 4.53 7.25 6.90
C ARG A 50 4.82 5.85 6.40
N GLN A 51 5.61 5.11 7.16
CA GLN A 51 5.97 3.73 6.85
C GLN A 51 5.06 2.77 7.61
N ILE A 52 4.47 1.79 6.92
CA ILE A 52 3.52 0.82 7.44
C ILE A 52 3.94 -0.58 7.02
N VAL A 53 4.04 -1.48 8.00
CA VAL A 53 4.29 -2.91 7.75
C VAL A 53 2.94 -3.62 7.73
N LEU A 54 2.65 -4.33 6.63
CA LEU A 54 1.46 -5.18 6.52
C LEU A 54 1.86 -6.63 6.35
N PRO A 55 1.26 -7.58 7.08
CA PRO A 55 1.50 -9.00 6.87
C PRO A 55 1.00 -9.45 5.49
N ALA A 56 1.58 -10.52 4.95
CA ALA A 56 1.17 -11.16 3.71
C ALA A 56 0.59 -12.56 4.01
N PRO A 57 -0.67 -12.86 3.66
CA PRO A 57 -1.66 -11.97 3.03
C PRO A 57 -2.20 -10.92 4.01
N VAL A 58 -2.61 -9.75 3.49
CA VAL A 58 -3.09 -8.63 4.31
C VAL A 58 -4.51 -8.92 4.81
N PRO A 59 -4.76 -8.98 6.14
CA PRO A 59 -6.08 -9.07 6.73
C PRO A 59 -6.92 -7.84 6.41
N ASP A 60 -8.20 -8.04 6.13
CA ASP A 60 -9.15 -6.96 5.82
C ASP A 60 -9.32 -5.98 7.00
N THR A 61 -9.19 -6.47 8.24
CA THR A 61 -9.21 -5.64 9.45
C THR A 61 -8.04 -4.66 9.49
N LEU A 62 -6.84 -5.07 9.09
CA LEU A 62 -5.69 -4.17 9.01
C LEU A 62 -5.84 -3.15 7.89
N VAL A 63 -6.52 -3.51 6.79
CA VAL A 63 -6.87 -2.54 5.73
C VAL A 63 -7.75 -1.43 6.27
N GLN A 64 -8.82 -1.77 6.99
CA GLN A 64 -9.71 -0.78 7.59
C GLN A 64 -8.98 0.12 8.58
N GLN A 65 -8.19 -0.47 9.49
CA GLN A 65 -7.41 0.29 10.46
C GLN A 65 -6.44 1.27 9.80
N VAL A 66 -5.73 0.85 8.75
CA VAL A 66 -4.83 1.75 8.01
C VAL A 66 -5.61 2.87 7.33
N ILE A 67 -6.80 2.60 6.79
CA ILE A 67 -7.66 3.63 6.18
C ILE A 67 -8.16 4.64 7.23
N GLU A 68 -8.62 4.17 8.37
CA GLU A 68 -9.10 5.02 9.48
C GLU A 68 -7.97 5.87 10.08
N ASP A 69 -6.79 5.27 10.27
CA ASP A 69 -5.59 5.94 10.76
C ASP A 69 -5.09 7.01 9.76
N MET A 70 -5.12 6.73 8.45
CA MET A 70 -4.83 7.73 7.41
C MET A 70 -5.80 8.91 7.45
N GLY A 71 -7.11 8.64 7.64
CA GLY A 71 -8.15 9.68 7.69
C GLY A 71 -8.11 10.52 8.97
N SER A 72 -7.66 9.96 10.08
CA SER A 72 -7.56 10.67 11.37
C SER A 72 -6.29 11.52 11.51
N ALA A 73 -5.28 11.27 10.66
CA ALA A 73 -4.00 12.00 10.66
C ALA A 73 -3.96 13.19 9.67
N ALA A 74 -5.07 13.46 8.97
CA ALA A 74 -5.22 14.54 7.99
C ALA A 74 -5.65 15.87 8.62
#